data_AF-A0A2U3KYH7-F1
#
_entry.id   AF-A0A2U3KYH7-F1
#
_cell.length_a   1.000
_cell.length_b   1.000
_cell.length_c   1.000
_cell.angle_alpha   90.00
_cell.angle_beta   90.00
_cell.angle_gamma   90.00
#
_symmetry.space_group_name_H-M   'P 1'
#
loop_
_entity.id
_entity.type
_entity.pdbx_description
1 polymer ?
#
loop_
_entity_poly.entity_id
_entity_poly.type
_entity_poly.pdbx_seq_one_letter_code
_entity_poly.pdbx_strand_id
1 'polypeptide(L)'
;MRKRSIAFVAVLALGTLGGSVLALAQTANPTAARKTFGFQDSKTGTFHPLGKSADLSNTTATTTYSGTIEATITITLKTALPKGDAIVCSVDAIASSENETTFAGVTYDDSAASTATVSGSTATCKVNIPFSWVMFTASTTVVNSLDGSLSVVMYSPTATTITQLVEDFARDHSQSITINAGKPADGTLTVTEAVTL
;
A
#
# COMPACT_ATOMS: atom_id res chain seq x y z
N MET A 1 9.75 21.16 71.16
CA MET A 1 10.95 21.52 71.94
C MET A 1 12.16 20.83 71.31
N ARG A 2 13.11 21.62 70.79
CA ARG A 2 14.55 21.64 71.18
C ARG A 2 15.22 20.25 71.14
N LYS A 3 16.01 19.96 70.10
CA LYS A 3 17.47 20.24 69.99
C LYS A 3 18.28 19.69 71.17
N ARG A 4 19.34 18.96 70.79
CA ARG A 4 20.68 18.74 71.42
C ARG A 4 20.93 17.25 71.71
N SER A 5 22.13 16.68 71.62
CA SER A 5 23.46 17.03 71.08
C SER A 5 24.41 15.88 71.49
N ILE A 6 25.31 15.48 70.59
CA ILE A 6 26.76 15.19 70.80
C ILE A 6 27.21 14.02 71.72
N ALA A 7 28.02 13.10 71.14
CA ALA A 7 29.39 12.65 71.54
C ALA A 7 29.64 11.20 71.04
N PHE A 8 30.48 10.95 70.03
CA PHE A 8 31.93 10.63 70.07
C PHE A 8 32.35 9.51 71.04
N VAL A 9 32.90 8.40 70.51
CA VAL A 9 34.25 7.86 70.79
C VAL A 9 34.53 6.67 69.84
N ALA A 10 35.78 6.61 69.39
CA ALA A 10 36.36 5.78 68.33
C ALA A 10 36.68 4.34 68.75
N VAL A 11 36.75 3.43 67.77
CA VAL A 11 37.70 2.31 67.76
C VAL A 11 38.25 2.13 66.34
N LEU A 12 39.57 2.34 66.21
CA LEU A 12 40.39 1.91 65.08
C LEU A 12 40.44 0.37 65.06
N ALA A 13 40.19 -0.23 63.91
CA ALA A 13 40.71 -1.55 63.58
C ALA A 13 41.36 -1.50 62.19
N LEU A 14 42.69 -1.53 62.18
CA LEU A 14 43.51 -1.77 60.99
C LEU A 14 43.25 -3.20 60.52
N GLY A 15 42.76 -3.35 59.29
CA GLY A 15 42.58 -4.63 58.62
C GLY A 15 42.98 -4.54 57.15
N THR A 16 44.23 -4.91 56.90
CA THR A 16 44.77 -5.57 55.69
C THR A 16 44.19 -5.25 54.31
N LEU A 17 45.08 -4.70 53.48
CA LEU A 17 45.02 -4.59 52.01
C LEU A 17 44.57 -5.90 51.33
N GLY A 18 43.55 -5.80 50.47
CA GLY A 18 43.11 -6.89 49.61
C GLY A 18 41.92 -6.52 48.72
N GLY A 19 42.18 -5.76 47.66
CA GLY A 19 41.42 -5.79 46.40
C GLY A 19 39.94 -5.40 46.41
N SER A 20 39.67 -4.15 46.04
CA SER A 20 38.45 -3.67 45.35
C SER A 20 38.10 -4.62 44.17
N VAL A 21 36.88 -4.88 43.72
CA VAL A 21 35.64 -4.09 43.60
C VAL A 21 34.49 -5.10 43.44
N LEU A 22 33.33 -4.84 44.05
CA LEU A 22 32.06 -5.46 43.62
C LEU A 22 31.80 -5.04 42.17
N ALA A 23 32.15 -5.89 41.21
CA ALA A 23 31.68 -5.74 39.84
C ALA A 23 30.20 -6.12 39.79
N LEU A 24 29.33 -5.13 40.02
CA LEU A 24 28.00 -5.10 39.39
C LEU A 24 28.25 -4.92 37.88
N ALA A 25 28.65 -6.00 37.22
CA ALA A 25 28.70 -6.06 35.77
C ALA A 25 27.26 -6.10 35.26
N GLN A 26 26.72 -4.90 35.09
CA GLN A 26 25.77 -4.49 34.06
C GLN A 26 24.87 -5.62 33.56
N THR A 27 23.61 -5.63 34.00
CA THR A 27 22.52 -6.05 33.12
C THR A 27 22.65 -5.21 31.85
N ALA A 28 23.30 -5.79 30.84
CA ALA A 28 23.24 -5.28 29.49
C ALA A 28 21.75 -5.15 29.18
N ASN A 29 21.29 -3.91 29.08
CA ASN A 29 20.03 -3.60 28.44
C ASN A 29 20.08 -4.35 27.11
N PRO A 30 19.28 -5.41 26.86
CA PRO A 30 19.38 -6.10 25.60
C PRO A 30 19.02 -5.07 24.55
N THR A 31 20.04 -4.63 23.81
CA THR A 31 19.90 -4.03 22.49
C THR A 31 18.80 -4.81 21.81
N ALA A 32 17.65 -4.16 21.60
CA ALA A 32 16.38 -4.78 21.22
C ALA A 32 16.62 -6.05 20.40
N ALA A 33 16.42 -7.22 21.02
CA ALA A 33 16.73 -8.49 20.41
C ALA A 33 16.03 -8.54 19.05
N ARG A 34 16.81 -8.45 17.96
CA ARG A 34 16.27 -8.50 16.61
C ARG A 34 15.56 -9.84 16.46
N LYS A 35 14.23 -9.80 16.40
CA LYS A 35 13.42 -10.98 16.12
C LYS A 35 13.62 -11.31 14.63
N THR A 36 14.31 -12.41 14.34
CA THR A 36 14.47 -12.93 12.99
C THR A 36 13.38 -13.96 12.74
N PHE A 37 12.50 -13.70 11.78
CA PHE A 37 11.51 -14.68 11.34
C PHE A 37 12.19 -15.73 10.46
N GLY A 38 11.73 -16.98 10.54
CA GLY A 38 12.32 -18.13 9.85
C GLY A 38 11.39 -19.33 9.93
N PHE A 39 11.75 -20.39 9.21
CA PHE A 39 11.12 -21.70 9.35
C PHE A 39 12.14 -22.72 9.85
N GLN A 40 11.68 -23.68 10.64
CA GLN A 40 12.52 -24.80 11.06
C GLN A 40 12.30 -25.97 10.10
N ASP A 41 13.37 -26.50 9.53
CA ASP A 41 13.32 -27.74 8.74
C ASP A 41 12.92 -28.90 9.66
N SER A 42 11.80 -29.55 9.34
CA SER A 42 11.24 -30.64 10.16
C SER A 42 12.05 -31.93 10.13
N LYS A 43 12.94 -32.11 9.15
CA LYS A 43 13.80 -33.30 9.01
C LYS A 43 15.15 -33.11 9.70
N THR A 44 15.73 -31.91 9.60
CA THR A 44 17.08 -31.65 10.12
C THR A 44 17.08 -30.85 11.42
N GLY A 45 15.95 -30.25 11.79
CA GLY A 45 15.84 -29.34 12.93
C GLY A 45 16.50 -27.99 12.73
N THR A 46 17.09 -27.74 11.54
CA THR A 46 17.82 -26.52 11.23
C THR A 46 16.87 -25.35 11.06
N PHE A 47 17.16 -24.21 11.71
CA PHE A 47 16.42 -22.99 11.51
C PHE A 47 16.92 -22.26 10.26
N HIS A 48 16.03 -22.03 9.30
CA HIS A 48 16.27 -21.25 8.10
C HIS A 48 15.62 -19.87 8.28
N PRO A 49 16.41 -18.79 8.44
CA PRO A 49 15.84 -17.45 8.48
C PRO A 49 15.13 -17.16 7.15
N LEU A 50 13.96 -16.52 7.22
CA LEU A 50 13.33 -15.96 6.04
C LEU A 50 14.25 -14.85 5.52
N GLY A 51 14.47 -14.80 4.21
CA GLY A 51 15.25 -13.75 3.59
C GLY A 51 14.76 -12.38 4.07
N LYS A 52 15.70 -11.48 4.38
CA LYS A 52 15.36 -10.10 4.72
C LYS A 52 14.57 -9.52 3.54
N SER A 53 13.37 -8.99 3.79
CA SER A 53 12.70 -8.11 2.81
C SER A 53 13.71 -7.02 2.45
N ALA A 54 13.99 -6.84 1.15
CA ALA A 54 15.01 -5.91 0.70
C ALA A 54 14.89 -4.57 1.44
N ASP A 55 15.92 -4.23 2.20
CA ASP A 55 16.00 -2.93 2.84
C ASP A 55 16.18 -1.92 1.69
N LEU A 56 15.17 -1.10 1.42
CA LEU A 56 15.24 -0.02 0.44
C LEU A 56 16.34 1.00 0.77
N SER A 57 17.03 0.84 1.91
CA SER A 57 18.23 1.57 2.28
C SER A 57 19.45 1.29 1.38
N ASN A 58 19.39 0.32 0.47
CA ASN A 58 20.46 0.09 -0.50
C ASN A 58 20.22 0.94 -1.76
N THR A 59 20.69 2.20 -1.71
CA THR A 59 21.17 3.08 -2.81
C THR A 59 20.57 2.92 -4.22
N THR A 60 19.33 2.46 -4.34
CA THR A 60 18.67 2.29 -5.62
C THR A 60 18.04 3.62 -5.93
N ALA A 61 18.49 4.26 -7.01
CA ALA A 61 17.92 5.52 -7.45
C ALA A 61 16.41 5.34 -7.63
N THR A 62 15.64 6.27 -7.07
CA THR A 62 14.18 6.31 -7.20
C THR A 62 13.75 7.54 -7.98
N THR A 63 12.70 7.39 -8.77
CA THR A 63 12.03 8.47 -9.48
C THR A 63 10.60 8.55 -8.98
N THR A 64 10.15 9.77 -8.66
CA THR A 64 8.74 10.01 -8.36
C THR A 64 8.00 10.33 -9.66
N TYR A 65 6.96 9.57 -9.95
CA TYR A 65 5.99 9.88 -10.99
C TYR A 65 4.74 10.47 -10.35
N SER A 66 4.21 11.57 -10.89
CA SER A 66 3.01 12.21 -10.34
C SER A 66 2.13 12.81 -11.42
N GLY A 67 0.82 12.81 -11.17
CA GLY A 67 -0.13 13.31 -12.16
C GLY A 67 -1.55 12.86 -11.91
N THR A 68 -2.31 12.76 -13.00
CA THR A 68 -3.70 12.33 -12.98
C THR A 68 -3.97 11.40 -14.16
N ILE A 69 -4.59 10.26 -13.91
CA ILE A 69 -5.16 9.43 -14.97
C ILE A 69 -6.57 9.96 -15.24
N GLU A 70 -6.84 10.35 -16.48
CA GLU A 70 -8.15 10.81 -16.95
C GLU A 70 -8.76 9.76 -17.87
N ALA A 71 -9.72 9.00 -17.36
CA ALA A 71 -10.45 8.01 -18.13
C ALA A 71 -11.81 8.56 -18.57
N THR A 72 -12.05 8.55 -19.87
CA THR A 72 -13.36 8.84 -20.47
C THR A 72 -13.96 7.53 -20.98
N ILE A 73 -15.04 7.09 -20.35
CA ILE A 73 -15.75 5.86 -20.76
C ILE A 73 -17.06 6.24 -21.43
N THR A 74 -17.21 5.83 -22.69
CA THR A 74 -18.45 6.00 -23.45
C THR A 74 -19.21 4.70 -23.47
N ILE A 75 -20.45 4.71 -22.99
CA ILE A 75 -21.29 3.53 -22.84
C ILE A 75 -22.46 3.68 -23.80
N THR A 76 -22.62 2.71 -24.70
CA THR A 76 -23.81 2.59 -25.55
C THR A 76 -24.83 1.70 -24.87
N LEU A 77 -26.02 2.23 -24.62
CA LEU A 77 -27.13 1.52 -24.00
C LEU A 77 -28.00 0.87 -25.08
N LYS A 78 -28.03 -0.47 -25.13
CA LYS A 78 -28.93 -1.22 -26.03
C LYS A 78 -30.38 -1.13 -25.57
N THR A 79 -30.60 -0.99 -24.27
CA THR A 79 -31.91 -0.75 -23.67
C THR A 79 -31.89 0.60 -22.96
N ALA A 80 -32.96 1.38 -23.10
CA ALA A 80 -33.09 2.64 -22.38
C ALA A 80 -32.92 2.42 -20.88
N LEU A 81 -32.15 3.30 -20.22
CA LEU A 81 -31.95 3.27 -18.79
C LEU A 81 -33.30 3.56 -18.09
N PRO A 82 -33.82 2.64 -17.25
CA PRO A 82 -35.03 2.88 -16.47
C PRO A 82 -34.92 4.16 -15.63
N LYS A 83 -36.06 4.81 -15.40
CA LYS A 83 -36.08 6.08 -14.66
C LYS A 83 -35.64 5.83 -13.20
N GLY A 84 -34.55 6.49 -12.81
CA GLY A 84 -33.99 6.42 -11.46
C GLY A 84 -32.81 5.47 -11.32
N ASP A 85 -32.51 4.68 -12.35
CA ASP A 85 -31.28 3.88 -12.40
C ASP A 85 -30.06 4.79 -12.59
N ALA A 86 -28.92 4.35 -12.07
CA ALA A 86 -27.63 5.03 -12.20
C ALA A 86 -26.59 4.08 -12.76
N ILE A 87 -25.65 4.62 -13.53
CA ILE A 87 -24.50 3.86 -14.03
C ILE A 87 -23.27 4.43 -13.33
N VAL A 88 -22.44 3.57 -12.75
CA VAL A 88 -21.17 3.95 -12.13
C VAL A 88 -20.05 3.26 -12.90
N CYS A 89 -19.04 4.03 -13.26
CA CYS A 89 -17.79 3.50 -13.79
C CYS A 89 -16.71 3.60 -12.72
N SER A 90 -15.96 2.53 -12.53
CA SER A 90 -14.78 2.49 -11.67
C SER A 90 -13.57 2.12 -12.51
N VAL A 91 -12.47 2.81 -12.28
CA VAL A 91 -11.18 2.51 -12.92
C VAL A 91 -10.17 2.26 -11.83
N ASP A 92 -9.40 1.18 -12.00
CA ASP A 92 -8.26 0.85 -11.16
C ASP A 92 -6.98 0.99 -12.00
N ALA A 93 -5.92 1.45 -11.37
CA ALA A 93 -4.60 1.60 -11.95
C ALA A 93 -3.57 0.96 -11.01
N ILE A 94 -2.89 -0.07 -11.52
CA ILE A 94 -1.85 -0.79 -10.78
C ILE A 94 -0.51 -0.43 -11.39
N ALA A 95 0.33 0.22 -10.62
CA ALA A 95 1.65 0.63 -11.06
C ALA A 95 2.72 -0.17 -10.31
N SER A 96 3.62 -0.83 -11.03
CA SER A 96 4.65 -1.69 -10.44
C SER A 96 6.05 -1.31 -10.91
N SER A 97 7.02 -1.53 -10.04
CA SER A 97 8.43 -1.29 -10.30
C SER A 97 9.24 -2.41 -9.68
N GLU A 98 10.00 -3.11 -10.53
CA GLU A 98 10.81 -4.26 -10.14
C GLU A 98 12.26 -4.04 -10.55
N ASN A 99 13.19 -4.30 -9.64
CA ASN A 99 14.62 -4.35 -9.92
C ASN A 99 15.05 -5.82 -10.04
N GLU A 100 15.36 -6.27 -11.24
CA GLU A 100 15.69 -7.66 -11.55
C GLU A 100 17.05 -8.09 -10.97
N THR A 101 17.92 -7.14 -10.59
CA THR A 101 19.21 -7.45 -9.97
C THR A 101 19.06 -7.74 -8.48
N THR A 102 18.25 -6.95 -7.78
CA THR A 102 18.06 -7.06 -6.33
C THR A 102 16.82 -7.86 -5.94
N PHE A 103 15.95 -8.16 -6.91
CA PHE A 103 14.61 -8.72 -6.72
C PHE A 103 13.74 -7.90 -5.77
N ALA A 104 14.02 -6.60 -5.67
CA ALA A 104 13.18 -5.66 -4.95
C ALA A 104 12.01 -5.24 -5.84
N GLY A 105 10.81 -5.15 -5.27
CA GLY A 105 9.60 -4.74 -5.96
C GLY A 105 8.78 -3.77 -5.12
N VAL A 106 8.09 -2.86 -5.79
CA VAL A 106 7.06 -2.01 -5.21
C VAL A 106 5.85 -1.97 -6.13
N THR A 107 4.66 -1.96 -5.54
CA THR A 107 3.38 -1.88 -6.25
C THR A 107 2.52 -0.80 -5.60
N TYR A 108 1.84 -0.05 -6.44
CA TYR A 108 0.87 0.97 -6.10
C TYR A 108 -0.47 0.58 -6.74
N ASP A 109 -1.55 0.85 -6.02
CA ASP A 109 -2.92 0.60 -6.46
C ASP A 109 -3.73 1.85 -6.15
N ASP A 110 -4.19 2.51 -7.20
CA ASP A 110 -5.05 3.69 -7.12
C ASP A 110 -6.33 3.44 -7.91
N SER A 111 -7.47 3.81 -7.33
CA SER A 111 -8.79 3.63 -7.94
C SER A 111 -9.65 4.87 -7.76
N ALA A 112 -10.55 5.10 -8.72
CA ALA A 112 -11.61 6.09 -8.60
C ALA A 112 -12.87 5.65 -9.33
N ALA A 113 -13.99 6.22 -8.94
CA ALA A 113 -15.28 5.96 -9.57
C ALA A 113 -16.03 7.26 -9.87
N SER A 114 -16.92 7.20 -10.87
CA SER A 114 -17.73 8.33 -11.30
C SER A 114 -19.08 7.85 -11.82
N THR A 115 -20.13 8.59 -11.50
CA THR A 115 -21.47 8.34 -12.03
C THR A 115 -21.58 8.87 -13.46
N ALA A 116 -22.13 8.07 -14.37
CA ALA A 116 -22.28 8.44 -15.76
C ALA A 116 -23.30 9.57 -15.94
N THR A 117 -23.01 10.47 -16.87
CA THR A 117 -24.01 11.39 -17.44
C THR A 117 -24.70 10.70 -18.61
N VAL A 118 -26.03 10.58 -18.56
CA VAL A 118 -26.82 9.87 -19.57
C VAL A 118 -27.51 10.85 -20.51
N SER A 119 -27.36 10.65 -21.81
CA SER A 119 -28.01 11.42 -22.87
C SER A 119 -28.52 10.47 -23.96
N GLY A 120 -29.84 10.26 -23.99
CA GLY A 120 -30.46 9.32 -24.93
C GLY A 120 -29.99 7.88 -24.70
N SER A 121 -29.40 7.27 -25.72
CA SER A 121 -28.84 5.92 -25.67
C SER A 121 -27.36 5.88 -25.29
N THR A 122 -26.77 7.00 -24.89
CA THR A 122 -25.34 7.09 -24.57
C THR A 122 -25.16 7.57 -23.14
N ALA A 123 -24.33 6.88 -22.38
CA ALA A 123 -23.86 7.34 -21.07
C ALA A 123 -22.35 7.61 -21.12
N THR A 124 -21.89 8.63 -20.40
CA THR A 124 -20.46 8.99 -20.37
C THR A 124 -20.00 9.12 -18.93
N CYS A 125 -18.96 8.38 -18.56
CA CYS A 125 -18.23 8.57 -17.32
C CYS A 125 -16.93 9.31 -17.57
N LYS A 126 -16.60 10.22 -16.64
CA LYS A 126 -15.28 10.83 -16.53
C LYS A 126 -14.72 10.49 -15.17
N VAL A 127 -13.67 9.68 -15.15
CA VAL A 127 -13.00 9.21 -13.94
C VAL A 127 -11.61 9.83 -13.90
N ASN A 128 -11.26 10.43 -12.76
CA ASN A 128 -9.99 11.10 -12.55
C ASN A 128 -9.30 10.45 -11.34
N ILE A 129 -8.14 9.84 -11.55
CA ILE A 129 -7.34 9.21 -10.50
C ILE A 129 -6.06 10.04 -10.31
N PRO A 130 -5.96 10.86 -9.25
CA PRO A 130 -4.70 11.51 -8.92
C PRO A 130 -3.71 10.47 -8.39
N PHE A 131 -2.45 10.53 -8.82
CA PHE A 131 -1.42 9.58 -8.40
C PHE A 131 -0.10 10.26 -8.04
N SER A 132 0.67 9.59 -7.17
CA SER A 132 2.06 9.90 -6.88
C SER A 132 2.80 8.65 -6.43
N TRP A 133 3.69 8.13 -7.28
CA TRP A 133 4.38 6.85 -7.07
C TRP A 133 5.89 7.06 -7.00
N VAL A 134 6.54 6.46 -5.99
CA VAL A 134 8.00 6.49 -5.84
C VAL A 134 8.57 5.17 -6.32
N MET A 135 8.99 5.12 -7.58
CA MET A 135 9.44 3.90 -8.23
C MET A 135 10.95 3.84 -8.33
N PHE A 136 11.52 2.66 -8.58
CA PHE A 136 12.92 2.58 -8.98
C PHE A 136 13.12 3.33 -10.31
N THR A 137 14.24 4.04 -10.42
CA THR A 137 14.60 4.74 -11.65
C THR A 137 14.78 3.72 -12.77
N ALA A 138 14.01 3.90 -13.85
CA ALA A 138 14.00 2.99 -15.00
C ALA A 138 15.42 2.79 -15.58
N SER A 139 15.76 1.55 -15.88
CA SER A 139 17.06 1.16 -16.43
C SER A 139 16.93 -0.17 -17.18
N THR A 140 18.03 -0.74 -17.67
CA THR A 140 18.02 -2.06 -18.32
C THR A 140 17.72 -3.22 -17.36
N THR A 141 17.76 -2.98 -16.05
CA THR A 141 17.49 -3.99 -15.00
C THR A 141 16.32 -3.59 -14.10
N VAL A 142 15.65 -2.48 -14.42
CA VAL A 142 14.50 -1.97 -13.68
C VAL A 142 13.33 -1.85 -14.62
N VAL A 143 12.30 -2.65 -14.36
CA VAL A 143 11.07 -2.69 -15.15
C VAL A 143 9.99 -1.93 -14.39
N ASN A 144 9.50 -0.85 -15.00
CA ASN A 144 8.31 -0.14 -14.53
C ASN A 144 7.13 -0.46 -15.46
N SER A 145 5.97 -0.74 -14.88
CA SER A 145 4.72 -1.06 -15.58
C SER A 145 3.53 -0.35 -14.96
N LEU A 146 2.51 -0.16 -15.78
CA LEU A 146 1.24 0.45 -15.40
C LEU A 146 0.11 -0.31 -16.09
N ASP A 147 -0.66 -1.04 -15.31
CA ASP A 147 -1.83 -1.78 -15.77
C ASP A 147 -3.11 -1.09 -15.30
N GLY A 148 -4.22 -1.35 -15.99
CA GLY A 148 -5.51 -0.84 -15.56
C GLY A 148 -6.66 -1.81 -15.77
N SER A 149 -7.72 -1.60 -15.00
CA SER A 149 -9.02 -2.24 -15.21
C SER A 149 -10.13 -1.20 -15.17
N LEU A 150 -11.19 -1.50 -15.91
CA LEU A 150 -12.44 -0.75 -15.91
C LEU A 150 -13.56 -1.69 -15.49
N SER A 151 -14.42 -1.20 -14.61
CA SER A 151 -15.70 -1.81 -14.25
C SER A 151 -16.83 -0.81 -14.48
N VAL A 152 -17.92 -1.25 -15.11
CA VAL A 152 -19.12 -0.46 -15.32
C VAL A 152 -20.31 -1.23 -14.73
N VAL A 153 -21.03 -0.58 -13.84
CA VAL A 153 -22.14 -1.21 -13.10
C VAL A 153 -23.37 -0.33 -13.18
N MET A 154 -24.52 -0.95 -13.49
CA MET A 154 -25.83 -0.31 -13.49
C MET A 154 -26.61 -0.72 -12.24
N TYR A 155 -27.03 0.28 -11.47
CA TYR A 155 -27.83 0.14 -10.26
C TYR A 155 -29.28 0.52 -10.54
N SER A 156 -30.23 -0.32 -10.13
CA SER A 156 -31.65 0.05 -10.10
C SER A 156 -32.06 0.49 -8.68
N PRO A 157 -32.86 1.56 -8.50
CA PRO A 157 -33.20 2.10 -7.19
C PRO A 157 -34.30 1.27 -6.48
N THR A 158 -34.47 -0.01 -6.80
CA THR A 158 -35.65 -0.78 -6.37
C THR A 158 -35.66 -1.16 -4.86
N ALA A 159 -34.71 -0.70 -4.06
CA ALA A 159 -34.70 -0.94 -2.61
C ALA A 159 -35.00 0.34 -1.81
N THR A 160 -36.29 0.61 -1.57
CA THR A 160 -36.73 1.56 -0.52
C THR A 160 -36.75 0.93 0.88
N THR A 161 -36.23 -0.30 1.02
CA THR A 161 -36.16 -1.01 2.31
C THR A 161 -34.85 -1.79 2.38
N ILE A 162 -33.92 -1.32 3.21
CA ILE A 162 -32.63 -1.96 3.46
C ILE A 162 -32.86 -3.12 4.44
N THR A 163 -33.25 -4.27 3.92
CA THR A 163 -33.10 -5.56 4.62
C THR A 163 -32.39 -6.51 3.66
N GLN A 164 -31.07 -6.55 3.80
CA GLN A 164 -30.07 -7.25 2.97
C GLN A 164 -29.65 -6.51 1.69
N LEU A 165 -28.34 -6.23 1.62
CA LEU A 165 -27.59 -5.76 0.46
C LEU A 165 -27.50 -6.90 -0.58
N VAL A 166 -28.64 -7.29 -1.15
CA VAL A 166 -28.59 -7.92 -2.46
C VAL A 166 -28.55 -6.74 -3.43
N GLU A 167 -27.33 -6.36 -3.82
CA GLU A 167 -27.13 -5.43 -4.93
C GLU A 167 -27.79 -6.08 -6.15
N ASP A 168 -29.02 -5.66 -6.47
CA ASP A 168 -29.65 -5.99 -7.74
C ASP A 168 -28.88 -5.25 -8.83
N PHE A 169 -27.72 -5.79 -9.18
CA PHE A 169 -26.96 -5.36 -10.34
C PHE A 169 -27.80 -5.69 -11.56
N ALA A 170 -28.34 -4.66 -12.20
CA ALA A 170 -29.15 -4.87 -13.38
C ALA A 170 -28.26 -5.32 -14.56
N ARG A 171 -27.03 -4.79 -14.65
CA ARG A 171 -25.98 -5.15 -15.63
C ARG A 171 -24.58 -4.76 -15.12
N ASP A 172 -23.58 -5.59 -15.39
CA ASP A 172 -22.16 -5.34 -15.14
C ASP A 172 -21.29 -5.58 -16.40
N HIS A 173 -20.17 -4.87 -16.49
CA HIS A 173 -19.14 -5.08 -17.51
C HIS A 173 -17.77 -4.81 -16.89
N SER A 174 -16.81 -5.69 -17.15
CA SER A 174 -15.41 -5.50 -16.72
C SER A 174 -14.44 -5.81 -17.84
N GLN A 175 -13.35 -5.06 -17.91
CA GLN A 175 -12.27 -5.28 -18.88
C GLN A 175 -10.94 -4.74 -18.36
N SER A 176 -9.84 -5.31 -18.85
CA SER A 176 -8.52 -4.69 -18.74
C SER A 176 -8.40 -3.53 -19.73
N ILE A 177 -7.68 -2.49 -19.34
CA ILE A 177 -7.44 -1.29 -20.15
C ILE A 177 -5.93 -1.02 -20.19
N THR A 178 -5.46 -0.42 -21.28
CA THR A 178 -4.05 -0.01 -21.40
C THR A 178 -3.92 1.46 -21.06
N ILE A 179 -3.23 1.77 -19.96
CA ILE A 179 -2.94 3.15 -19.54
C ILE A 179 -1.54 3.52 -20.03
N ASN A 180 -1.43 4.57 -20.84
CA ASN A 180 -0.15 5.11 -21.31
C ASN A 180 0.83 4.03 -21.86
N ALA A 181 0.34 3.17 -22.75
CA ALA A 181 1.11 2.05 -23.32
C ALA A 181 1.75 1.10 -22.28
N GLY A 182 1.18 1.03 -21.08
CA GLY A 182 1.67 0.17 -20.01
C GLY A 182 2.81 0.79 -19.18
N LYS A 183 3.04 2.10 -19.27
CA LYS A 183 4.20 2.76 -18.66
C LYS A 183 3.82 3.94 -17.75
N PRO A 184 4.43 4.05 -16.56
CA PRO A 184 4.32 5.26 -15.74
C PRO A 184 4.97 6.47 -16.42
N ALA A 185 4.33 7.63 -16.32
CA ALA A 185 4.86 8.93 -16.74
C ALA A 185 4.25 10.04 -15.89
N ASP A 186 4.90 11.20 -15.86
CA ASP A 186 4.35 12.39 -15.19
C ASP A 186 3.21 13.03 -15.99
N GLY A 187 2.33 13.75 -15.30
CA GLY A 187 1.29 14.58 -15.89
C GLY A 187 -0.02 13.82 -16.15
N THR A 188 -0.75 14.24 -17.18
CA THR A 188 -2.08 13.70 -17.48
C THR A 188 -1.97 12.49 -18.39
N LEU A 189 -2.41 11.32 -17.91
CA LEU A 189 -2.48 10.08 -18.68
C LEU A 189 -3.93 9.85 -19.11
N THR A 190 -4.20 9.88 -20.41
CA THR A 190 -5.57 9.76 -20.92
C THR A 190 -5.90 8.34 -21.31
N VAL A 191 -7.13 7.91 -20.99
CA VAL A 191 -7.68 6.62 -21.39
C VAL A 191 -9.07 6.85 -21.97
N THR A 192 -9.37 6.22 -23.10
CA THR A 192 -10.70 6.30 -23.72
C THR A 192 -11.18 4.90 -24.05
N GLU A 193 -12.32 4.54 -23.49
CA GLU A 193 -12.91 3.22 -23.65
C GLU A 193 -14.35 3.32 -24.12
N ALA A 194 -14.77 2.31 -24.88
CA ALA A 194 -16.14 2.19 -25.36
C ALA A 194 -16.74 0.87 -24.86
N VAL A 195 -17.87 0.96 -24.15
CA VAL A 195 -18.58 -0.17 -23.58
C VAL A 195 -19.99 -0.21 -24.16
N THR A 196 -20.58 -1.40 -24.24
CA THR A 196 -21.99 -1.57 -24.63
C THR A 196 -22.71 -2.39 -23.58
N LEU A 197 -23.79 -1.84 -23.03
CA LEU A 197 -24.65 -2.48 -22.02
C LEU A 197 -26.03 -2.83 -22.58
#